data_AF-A8BT43-F1
#
_entry.id   AF-A8BT43-F1
#
_cell.length_a   1.000
_cell.length_b   1.000
_cell.length_c   1.000
_cell.angle_alpha   90.00
_cell.angle_beta   90.00
_cell.angle_gamma   90.00
#
_symmetry.space_group_name_H-M   'P 1'
#
loop_
_entity.id
_entity.type
_entity.pdbx_description
1 polymer ?
#
loop_
_entity_poly.entity_id
_entity_poly.type
_entity_poly.pdbx_seq_one_letter_code
_entity_poly.pdbx_strand_id
1 'polypeptide(L)'
;MNELHSRYADQGLVVLGAPCNQFGHQENTKNDEILLSLKYVRPGNGFEPNFQLLEKLEVNGVNAHPLFVFLKEKLPQPSDDSVSLMGDPKFIIWSPVNRNDISWNFEKFL
;
A
#
# COMPACT_ATOMS: atom_id res chain seq x y z
N MET A 1 -10.51 -3.15 5.99
CA MET A 1 -9.39 -3.66 6.81
C MET A 1 -9.75 -3.73 8.28
N ASN A 2 -10.21 -2.65 8.93
CA ASN A 2 -10.60 -2.74 10.35
C ASN A 2 -11.59 -3.86 10.66
N GLU A 3 -12.64 -3.99 9.84
CA GLU A 3 -13.65 -5.03 10.01
C GLU A 3 -13.06 -6.45 9.85
N LEU A 4 -12.17 -6.65 8.88
CA LEU A 4 -11.50 -7.93 8.64
C LEU A 4 -10.64 -8.31 9.86
N HIS A 5 -9.83 -7.37 10.35
CA HIS A 5 -9.02 -7.56 11.55
C HIS A 5 -9.92 -7.87 12.76
N SER A 6 -10.97 -7.08 13.00
CA SER A 6 -11.88 -7.31 14.14
C SER A 6 -12.55 -8.68 14.13
N ARG A 7 -12.87 -9.23 12.95
CA ARG A 7 -13.56 -10.52 12.84
C ARG A 7 -12.63 -11.72 12.98
N TYR A 8 -11.38 -11.60 12.53
CA TYR A 8 -10.49 -12.76 12.35
C TYR A 8 -9.17 -12.67 13.12
N ALA A 9 -8.91 -11.60 13.87
CA ALA A 9 -7.68 -11.49 14.69
C ALA A 9 -7.53 -12.64 15.69
N ASP A 10 -8.61 -13.02 16.37
CA ASP A 10 -8.61 -14.15 17.31
C ASP A 10 -8.40 -15.51 16.61
N GLN A 11 -8.57 -15.56 15.29
CA GLN A 11 -8.32 -16.73 14.45
C GLN A 11 -6.91 -16.72 13.83
N GLY A 12 -6.07 -15.75 14.21
CA GLY A 12 -4.67 -15.64 13.78
C GLY A 12 -4.44 -14.73 12.57
N LEU A 13 -5.48 -14.04 12.06
CA LEU A 13 -5.27 -13.04 11.01
C LEU A 13 -4.53 -11.81 11.56
N VAL A 14 -3.44 -11.43 10.91
CA VAL A 14 -2.73 -10.17 11.17
C VAL A 14 -2.79 -9.31 9.92
N VAL A 15 -3.21 -8.05 10.09
CA VAL A 15 -3.21 -7.05 9.01
C VAL A 15 -2.07 -6.07 9.24
N LEU A 16 -1.25 -5.87 8.20
CA LEU A 16 -0.20 -4.85 8.16
C LEU A 16 -0.52 -3.87 7.05
N GLY A 17 -0.52 -2.57 7.34
CA GLY A 17 -0.63 -1.53 6.34
C GLY A 17 0.73 -0.88 6.08
N ALA A 18 1.11 -0.74 4.81
CA ALA A 18 2.36 -0.12 4.39
C ALA A 18 2.05 1.15 3.60
N PRO A 19 2.13 2.34 4.22
CA PRO A 19 1.92 3.60 3.50
C PRO A 19 2.94 3.75 2.37
N CYS A 20 2.51 4.19 1.20
CA CYS A 20 3.37 4.35 0.03
C CYS A 20 2.90 5.52 -0.85
N ASN A 21 3.85 6.38 -1.26
CA ASN A 21 3.54 7.57 -2.06
C ASN A 21 3.84 7.41 -3.57
N GLN A 22 4.20 6.21 -4.02
CA GLN A 22 4.57 5.95 -5.43
C GLN A 22 3.36 6.01 -6.38
N PHE A 23 2.14 5.97 -5.85
CA PHE A 23 0.90 5.88 -6.62
C PHE A 23 0.19 7.22 -6.67
N GLY A 24 0.48 8.04 -7.68
CA GLY A 24 -0.19 9.33 -7.90
C GLY A 24 -0.05 10.31 -6.74
N HIS A 25 1.02 10.18 -5.94
CA HIS A 25 1.29 11.02 -4.78
C HIS A 25 0.13 11.10 -3.78
N GLN A 26 -0.58 10.00 -3.54
CA GLN A 26 -1.74 9.99 -2.65
C GLN A 26 -1.39 10.01 -1.15
N GLU A 27 -0.13 9.75 -0.78
CA GLU A 27 0.37 9.69 0.60
C GLU A 27 1.53 10.67 0.84
N ASN A 28 1.24 11.97 0.61
CA ASN A 28 2.22 13.05 0.76
C ASN A 28 2.59 13.36 2.20
N THR A 29 1.77 12.92 3.16
CA THR A 29 1.97 13.17 4.58
C THR A 29 3.22 12.48 5.11
N LYS A 30 3.83 13.03 6.16
CA LYS A 30 4.94 12.38 6.86
C LYS A 30 4.43 11.27 7.79
N ASN A 31 5.32 10.39 8.25
CA ASN A 31 4.94 9.24 9.09
C ASN A 31 4.11 9.63 10.32
N ASP A 32 4.41 10.75 10.95
CA ASP A 32 3.71 11.32 12.11
C ASP A 32 2.34 11.93 11.77
N GLU A 33 2.11 12.30 10.51
CA GLU A 33 0.89 12.94 10.04
C GLU A 33 -0.15 11.94 9.49
N ILE A 34 0.27 10.72 9.10
CA ILE A 34 -0.62 9.72 8.49
C ILE A 34 -1.82 9.41 9.39
N LEU A 35 -1.58 9.15 10.68
CA LEU A 35 -2.66 8.84 11.63
C LEU A 35 -3.61 10.04 11.83
N LEU A 36 -3.08 11.25 11.82
CA LEU A 36 -3.88 12.48 11.92
C LEU A 36 -4.74 12.66 10.67
N SER A 37 -4.18 12.41 9.48
CA SER A 37 -4.91 12.45 8.21
C SER A 37 -6.07 11.46 8.19
N LEU A 38 -5.82 10.22 8.61
CA LEU A 38 -6.86 9.18 8.72
C LEU A 38 -7.97 9.57 9.70
N LYS A 39 -7.60 10.15 10.85
CA LYS A 39 -8.53 10.52 11.92
C LYS A 39 -9.38 11.75 11.61
N TYR A 40 -8.79 12.77 10.98
CA TYR A 40 -9.41 14.09 10.85
C TYR A 40 -9.74 14.50 9.41
N VAL A 41 -9.11 13.90 8.39
CA VAL A 41 -9.28 14.32 6.99
C VAL A 41 -10.03 13.27 6.19
N ARG A 42 -9.42 12.10 5.99
CA ARG A 42 -10.01 11.00 5.23
C ARG A 42 -9.41 9.68 5.71
N PRO A 43 -10.20 8.72 6.22
CA PRO A 43 -11.67 8.71 6.28
C PRO A 43 -12.32 9.80 7.16
N GLY A 44 -11.58 10.36 8.12
CA GLY A 44 -12.10 11.38 9.02
C GLY A 44 -12.99 10.79 10.11
N ASN A 45 -13.79 11.64 10.76
CA ASN A 45 -14.78 11.25 11.78
C ASN A 45 -14.20 10.45 12.96
N GLY A 46 -12.95 10.70 13.34
CA GLY A 46 -12.32 9.98 14.44
C GLY A 46 -11.90 8.55 14.08
N PHE A 47 -11.81 8.22 12.79
CA PHE A 47 -11.36 6.91 12.34
C PHE A 47 -9.94 6.61 12.82
N GLU A 48 -9.75 5.42 13.41
CA GLU A 48 -8.47 4.91 13.83
C GLU A 48 -8.28 3.49 13.28
N PRO A 49 -7.15 3.18 12.61
CA PRO A 49 -6.85 1.82 12.19
C PRO A 49 -6.63 0.94 13.43
N ASN A 50 -7.27 -0.23 13.48
CA ASN A 50 -7.10 -1.21 14.58
C ASN A 50 -6.06 -2.29 14.26
N PHE A 51 -5.20 -2.01 13.30
CA PHE A 51 -4.14 -2.88 12.80
C PHE A 51 -2.86 -2.08 12.64
N GLN A 52 -1.72 -2.77 12.57
CA GLN A 52 -0.43 -2.09 12.55
C GLN A 52 -0.16 -1.40 11.22
N LEU A 53 0.17 -0.11 11.28
CA LEU A 53 0.76 0.64 10.18
C LEU A 53 2.28 0.64 10.33
N LEU A 54 2.97 0.32 9.23
CA LEU A 54 4.41 0.45 9.11
C LEU A 54 4.78 1.91 8.81
N GLU A 55 6.08 2.20 8.84
CA GLU A 55 6.58 3.45 8.28
C GLU A 55 6.35 3.50 6.77
N LYS A 56 6.21 4.73 6.25
CA LYS A 56 6.09 4.96 4.82
C LYS A 56 7.32 4.42 4.10
N LEU A 57 7.09 3.63 3.06
CA LEU A 57 8.13 2.93 2.33
C LEU A 57 7.86 2.93 0.82
N GLU A 58 8.86 2.54 0.06
CA GLU A 58 8.75 2.28 -1.38
C GLU A 58 8.50 0.79 -1.61
N VAL A 59 7.63 0.47 -2.57
CA VAL A 59 7.27 -0.91 -2.92
C VAL A 59 7.79 -1.32 -4.30
N ASN A 60 8.13 -0.32 -5.14
CA ASN A 60 8.69 -0.49 -6.47
C ASN A 60 10.01 0.27 -6.63
N GLY A 61 10.75 -0.04 -7.71
CA GLY A 61 12.02 0.60 -8.03
C GLY A 61 13.20 0.15 -7.17
N VAL A 62 14.33 0.85 -7.31
CA VAL A 62 15.62 0.50 -6.69
C VAL A 62 15.60 0.53 -5.16
N ASN A 63 14.75 1.36 -4.55
CA ASN A 63 14.62 1.48 -3.10
C ASN A 63 13.44 0.66 -2.54
N ALA A 64 12.86 -0.24 -3.33
CA ALA A 64 11.77 -1.09 -2.87
C ALA A 64 12.16 -1.86 -1.60
N HIS A 65 11.30 -1.80 -0.59
CA HIS A 65 11.54 -2.47 0.67
C HIS A 65 11.68 -3.99 0.45
N PRO A 66 12.65 -4.70 1.08
CA PRO A 66 12.93 -6.11 0.81
C PRO A 66 11.72 -7.04 0.92
N LEU A 67 10.79 -6.74 1.84
CA LEU A 67 9.52 -7.46 1.96
C LEU A 67 8.72 -7.44 0.65
N PHE A 68 8.59 -6.28 0.01
CA PHE A 68 7.83 -6.14 -1.23
C PHE A 68 8.57 -6.71 -2.43
N VAL A 69 9.91 -6.66 -2.44
CA VAL A 69 10.70 -7.40 -3.43
C VAL A 69 10.39 -8.90 -3.35
N PHE A 70 10.43 -9.47 -2.14
CA PHE A 70 10.12 -10.88 -1.92
C PHE A 70 8.67 -11.23 -2.31
N LEU A 71 7.68 -10.42 -1.92
CA LEU A 71 6.28 -10.68 -2.24
C LEU A 71 6.02 -10.66 -3.75
N LYS A 72 6.56 -9.67 -4.47
CA LYS A 72 6.45 -9.57 -5.93
C LYS A 72 7.13 -10.71 -6.68
N GLU A 73 8.12 -11.37 -6.09
CA GLU A 73 8.76 -12.55 -6.66
C GLU A 73 7.97 -13.84 -6.42
N LYS A 74 7.29 -13.95 -5.28
CA LYS A 74 6.59 -15.18 -4.87
C LYS A 74 5.15 -15.26 -5.34
N LEU A 75 4.52 -14.13 -5.60
CA LEU A 75 3.11 -14.07 -5.97
C LEU A 75 2.94 -13.80 -7.47
N PRO A 76 1.81 -14.24 -8.06
CA PRO A 76 1.49 -13.92 -9.44
C PRO A 76 1.54 -12.41 -9.68
N GLN A 77 1.74 -12.04 -10.94
CA GLN A 77 1.68 -10.62 -11.32
C GLN A 77 0.29 -10.06 -10.98
N PRO A 78 0.21 -8.78 -10.54
CA PRO A 78 -1.06 -8.14 -10.25
C PRO A 78 -2.01 -8.23 -11.45
N SER A 79 -3.29 -8.47 -11.18
CA SER A 79 -4.32 -8.45 -12.21
C SER A 79 -4.67 -7.00 -12.54
N ASP A 80 -4.00 -6.44 -13.53
CA ASP A 80 -4.25 -5.07 -13.95
C ASP A 80 -5.46 -4.98 -14.89
N ASP A 81 -6.51 -4.30 -14.45
CA ASP A 81 -7.54 -3.82 -15.38
C ASP A 81 -6.91 -2.81 -16.36
N SER A 82 -7.36 -2.81 -17.62
CA SER A 82 -6.82 -1.95 -18.69
C SER A 82 -6.95 -0.44 -18.46
N VAL A 83 -7.48 -0.03 -17.31
CA VAL A 83 -7.76 1.36 -16.90
C VAL A 83 -7.02 1.71 -15.59
N SER A 84 -6.07 0.88 -15.14
CA SER A 84 -5.30 1.18 -13.92
C SER A 84 -4.57 2.52 -14.05
N LEU A 85 -4.43 3.27 -12.94
CA LEU A 85 -3.75 4.58 -12.91
C LEU A 85 -2.34 4.50 -13.53
N MET A 86 -1.72 3.32 -13.48
CA MET A 86 -0.37 3.05 -13.96
C MET A 86 -0.28 2.59 -15.41
N GLY A 87 -1.38 2.67 -16.18
CA GLY A 87 -1.36 2.43 -17.63
C GLY A 87 -0.70 3.55 -18.44
N ASP A 88 -0.64 4.79 -17.92
CA ASP A 88 0.11 5.89 -18.55
C ASP A 88 1.52 5.96 -17.93
N PRO A 89 2.60 5.75 -18.72
CA PRO A 89 3.98 5.83 -18.25
C PRO A 89 4.33 7.14 -17.51
N LYS A 90 3.59 8.23 -17.73
CA LYS A 90 3.82 9.51 -17.04
C LYS A 90 3.57 9.45 -15.53
N PHE A 91 2.78 8.49 -15.06
CA PHE A 91 2.50 8.32 -13.62
C PHE A 91 3.48 7.37 -12.94
N ILE A 92 4.38 6.73 -13.70
CA ILE A 92 5.42 5.86 -13.17
C ILE A 92 6.61 6.72 -12.74
N ILE A 93 6.82 6.80 -11.42
CA ILE A 93 7.86 7.65 -10.81
C ILE A 93 9.02 6.85 -10.22
N TRP A 94 9.09 5.55 -10.48
CA TRP A 94 10.13 4.66 -9.97
C TRP A 94 10.96 4.07 -11.11
N SER A 95 12.17 3.61 -10.77
CA SER A 95 13.08 2.94 -11.69
C SER A 95 13.94 1.92 -10.93
N PRO A 96 14.25 0.74 -11.50
CA PRO A 96 13.74 0.23 -12.77
C PRO A 96 12.26 -0.16 -12.69
N VAL A 97 11.59 -0.22 -13.86
CA VAL A 97 10.21 -0.72 -14.00
C VAL A 97 10.26 -2.21 -14.33
N ASN A 98 9.53 -3.02 -13.58
CA ASN A 98 9.48 -4.47 -13.73
C ASN A 98 8.05 -4.94 -14.01
N ARG A 99 7.90 -6.08 -14.69
CA ARG A 99 6.59 -6.66 -15.03
C ARG A 99 5.75 -7.07 -13.82
N ASN A 100 6.41 -7.33 -12.68
CA ASN A 100 5.74 -7.71 -11.44
C ASN A 100 5.59 -6.54 -10.48
N ASP A 101 5.86 -5.29 -10.90
CA ASP A 101 5.64 -4.12 -10.07
C ASP A 101 4.18 -4.02 -9.64
N ILE A 102 3.98 -3.53 -8.41
CA ILE A 102 2.64 -3.23 -7.92
C ILE A 102 2.11 -2.07 -8.76
N SER A 103 0.91 -2.22 -9.29
CA SER A 103 0.25 -1.24 -10.15
C SER A 103 -0.69 -0.31 -9.39
N TRP A 104 -1.07 -0.67 -8.16
CA TRP A 104 -2.07 0.07 -7.39
C TRP A 104 -1.85 0.04 -5.87
N ASN A 105 -2.17 1.15 -5.20
CA ASN A 105 -1.98 1.31 -3.75
C ASN A 105 -2.95 0.49 -2.88
N PHE A 106 -3.97 -0.13 -3.49
CA PHE A 106 -4.89 -1.04 -2.82
C PHE A 106 -4.63 -2.51 -3.14
N GLU A 107 -3.44 -2.89 -3.61
CA GLU A 107 -3.08 -4.30 -3.77
C GLU A 107 -3.04 -5.03 -2.41
N LYS A 108 -3.43 -6.32 -2.37
CA LYS A 108 -3.37 -7.14 -1.16
C LYS A 108 -2.58 -8.41 -1.46
N PHE A 109 -1.61 -8.71 -0.59
CA PHE A 109 -0.87 -9.96 -0.60
C PHE A 109 -1.47 -10.88 0.46
N LEU A 110 -1.83 -12.10 0.06
CA LEU A 110 -2.40 -13.15 0.93
C LEU A 110 -1.52 -14.40 0.88
#